data_AF-A0A6Y5Y8W6-F1
#
_entry.id   AF-A0A6Y5Y8W6-F1
#
_cell.length_a   1.000
_cell.length_b   1.000
_cell.length_c   1.000
_cell.angle_alpha   90.00
_cell.angle_beta   90.00
_cell.angle_gamma   90.00
#
_symmetry.space_group_name_H-M   'P 1'
#
loop_
_entity.id
_entity.type
_entity.pdbx_description
1 polymer ?
#
loop_
_entity_poly.entity_id
_entity_poly.type
_entity_poly.pdbx_seq_one_letter_code
_entity_poly.pdbx_strand_id
1 'polypeptide(L)'
;MKLDLKSSPRHIKRLQNIAKVISGLGDVRVVIDDNTKGPYFDPVNKVCVLPNGDYSDDDFVSLIEGFTCHEAGHGRYTDSEVYSDAFNSVLKSSEGFTRFDDGMNAEFESLAEKRKAYSRAKRLTGLINLFDDVQMEEKVGNDYPDAKRRLAATYALMVKAGRMTPDISSRPENPVLFIEWYLLNSLRVKVLQQAGHKETLDPFFDYAQKILSPVISDVEEIFHDALGCENTQGCESLAR
;
A
#
# COMPACT_ATOMS: atom_id res chain seq x y z
N MET A 1 -13.39 -19.43 22.17
CA MET A 1 -14.01 -18.19 22.67
C MET A 1 -13.45 -17.07 21.81
N LYS A 2 -14.30 -16.34 21.09
CA LYS A 2 -13.88 -15.21 20.25
C LYS A 2 -13.18 -14.16 21.11
N LEU A 3 -11.98 -13.74 20.72
CA LEU A 3 -11.18 -12.79 21.48
C LEU A 3 -11.15 -11.45 20.72
N ASP A 4 -12.04 -10.54 21.07
CA ASP A 4 -12.15 -9.25 20.39
C ASP A 4 -10.91 -8.36 20.66
N LEU A 5 -10.14 -8.03 19.63
CA LEU A 5 -8.87 -7.30 19.75
C LEU A 5 -9.05 -5.95 20.43
N LYS A 6 -10.10 -5.19 20.07
CA LYS A 6 -10.39 -3.87 20.66
C LYS A 6 -10.58 -3.92 22.17
N SER A 7 -11.07 -5.05 22.69
CA SER A 7 -11.29 -5.29 24.12
C SER A 7 -10.05 -5.82 24.86
N SER A 8 -8.91 -5.95 24.18
CA SER A 8 -7.75 -6.68 24.70
C SER A 8 -6.49 -5.79 24.87
N PRO A 9 -6.33 -5.12 26.02
CA PRO A 9 -5.18 -4.24 26.29
C PRO A 9 -3.81 -4.93 26.11
N ARG A 10 -3.73 -6.22 26.47
CA ARG A 10 -2.50 -7.01 26.32
C ARG A 10 -2.07 -7.15 24.87
N HIS A 11 -3.00 -7.46 23.97
CA HIS A 11 -2.68 -7.66 22.56
C HIS A 11 -2.45 -6.34 21.84
N ILE A 12 -3.22 -5.29 22.17
CA ILE A 12 -2.96 -3.93 21.71
C ILE A 12 -1.55 -3.49 22.13
N LYS A 13 -1.14 -3.78 23.37
CA LYS A 13 0.22 -3.46 23.84
C LYS A 13 1.30 -4.21 23.07
N ARG A 14 1.07 -5.48 22.70
CA ARG A 14 1.97 -6.26 21.83
C ARG A 14 2.12 -5.59 20.47
N LEU A 15 1.02 -5.23 19.81
CA LEU A 15 1.04 -4.53 18.51
C LEU A 15 1.77 -3.19 18.64
N GLN A 16 1.53 -2.43 19.71
CA GLN A 16 2.23 -1.16 19.96
C GLN A 16 3.75 -1.36 20.13
N ASN A 17 4.17 -2.44 20.79
CA ASN A 17 5.60 -2.74 20.92
C ASN A 17 6.22 -3.09 19.55
N ILE A 18 5.52 -3.85 18.70
CA ILE A 18 5.94 -4.10 17.32
C ILE A 18 6.07 -2.77 16.56
N ALA A 19 5.02 -1.94 16.59
CA ALA A 19 5.01 -0.65 15.91
C ALA A 19 6.16 0.27 16.35
N LYS A 20 6.48 0.32 17.64
CA LYS A 20 7.63 1.10 18.17
C LYS A 20 8.96 0.63 17.61
N VAL A 21 9.17 -0.68 17.54
CA VAL A 21 10.42 -1.25 17.02
C VAL A 21 10.55 -0.99 15.51
N ILE A 22 9.47 -1.22 14.76
CA ILE A 22 9.46 -1.10 13.29
C ILE A 22 9.47 0.36 12.81
N SER A 23 8.83 1.28 13.51
CA SER A 23 8.88 2.71 13.17
C SER A 23 10.13 3.40 13.72
N GLY A 24 10.66 2.92 14.85
CA GLY A 24 11.72 3.62 15.59
C GLY A 24 11.23 4.83 16.37
N LEU A 25 9.91 5.07 16.40
CA LEU A 25 9.29 6.18 17.10
C LEU A 25 8.91 5.74 18.51
N GLY A 26 9.51 6.37 19.52
CA GLY A 26 9.26 6.02 20.93
C GLY A 26 7.82 6.30 21.39
N ASP A 27 7.13 7.23 20.73
CA ASP A 27 5.80 7.74 21.04
C ASP A 27 4.68 7.20 20.13
N VAL A 28 4.97 6.27 19.20
CA VAL A 28 3.93 5.69 18.34
C VAL A 28 2.83 4.99 19.14
N ARG A 29 1.59 5.19 18.70
CA ARG A 29 0.40 4.58 19.29
C ARG A 29 -0.26 3.62 18.29
N VAL A 30 -0.91 2.60 18.81
CA VAL A 30 -1.78 1.71 18.03
C VAL A 30 -3.21 1.98 18.46
N VAL A 31 -4.09 2.23 17.49
CA VAL A 31 -5.53 2.46 17.69
C VAL A 31 -6.30 1.42 16.90
N ILE A 32 -7.25 0.77 17.57
CA ILE A 32 -8.17 -0.18 16.94
C ILE A 32 -9.46 0.55 16.60
N ASP A 33 -9.78 0.64 15.32
CA ASP A 33 -10.98 1.34 14.80
C ASP A 33 -11.88 0.36 14.04
N ASP A 34 -13.14 0.26 14.46
CA ASP A 34 -14.13 -0.60 13.82
C ASP A 34 -14.60 -0.04 12.47
N ASN A 35 -14.38 1.26 12.22
CA ASN A 35 -14.84 1.95 11.02
C ASN A 35 -13.75 2.14 9.98
N THR A 36 -12.52 1.69 10.26
CA THR A 36 -11.44 1.85 9.29
C THR A 36 -11.69 1.00 8.05
N LYS A 37 -11.44 1.57 6.87
CA LYS A 37 -11.60 0.86 5.58
C LYS A 37 -10.39 -0.02 5.23
N GLY A 38 -9.29 0.18 5.96
CA GLY A 38 -8.02 -0.54 5.84
C GLY A 38 -7.06 -0.07 6.94
N PRO A 39 -5.98 -0.79 7.21
CA PRO A 39 -4.91 -0.27 8.06
C PRO A 39 -4.28 0.98 7.42
N TYR A 40 -3.78 1.90 8.24
CA TYR A 40 -2.97 3.03 7.78
C TYR A 40 -2.07 3.58 8.89
N PHE A 41 -1.01 4.28 8.50
CA PHE A 41 -0.19 5.10 9.40
C PHE A 41 -0.52 6.60 9.25
N ASP A 42 -0.81 7.26 10.37
CA ASP A 42 -0.90 8.71 10.47
C ASP A 42 0.46 9.27 10.91
N PRO A 43 1.25 9.88 10.00
CA PRO A 43 2.57 10.39 10.32
C PRO A 43 2.54 11.61 11.23
N VAL A 44 1.48 12.43 11.17
CA VAL A 44 1.36 13.66 11.96
C VAL A 44 1.12 13.34 13.42
N ASN A 45 0.17 12.44 13.69
CA ASN A 45 -0.19 12.05 15.05
C ASN A 45 0.58 10.84 15.57
N LYS A 46 1.44 10.24 14.70
CA LYS A 46 2.22 9.02 14.95
C LYS A 46 1.34 7.87 15.43
N VAL A 47 0.29 7.59 14.66
CA VAL A 47 -0.70 6.56 15.02
C VAL A 47 -0.76 5.51 13.92
N CYS A 48 -0.57 4.26 14.30
CA CYS A 48 -0.94 3.11 13.48
C CYS A 48 -2.40 2.75 13.78
N VAL A 49 -3.27 2.90 12.78
CA VAL A 49 -4.69 2.58 12.89
C VAL A 49 -4.92 1.23 12.25
N LEU A 50 -5.53 0.32 13.01
CA LEU A 50 -5.71 -1.07 12.63
C LEU A 50 -7.19 -1.48 12.76
N PRO A 51 -7.68 -2.41 11.91
CA PRO A 51 -9.04 -2.90 12.02
C PRO A 51 -9.21 -3.77 13.26
N ASN A 52 -10.44 -3.82 13.77
CA ASN A 52 -10.82 -4.77 14.81
C ASN A 52 -11.07 -6.19 14.24
N GLY A 53 -10.95 -7.21 15.08
CA GLY A 53 -11.22 -8.60 14.68
C GLY A 53 -10.97 -9.63 15.78
N ASP A 54 -11.07 -10.90 15.42
CA ASP A 54 -10.93 -12.03 16.34
C ASP A 54 -9.47 -12.43 16.53
N TYR A 55 -8.87 -12.03 17.65
CA TYR A 55 -7.50 -12.37 18.01
C TYR A 55 -7.32 -13.83 18.48
N SER A 56 -8.37 -14.66 18.45
CA SER A 56 -8.25 -16.11 18.60
C SER A 56 -8.16 -16.85 17.27
N ASP A 57 -8.32 -16.14 16.15
CA ASP A 57 -8.12 -16.64 14.79
C ASP A 57 -6.66 -16.39 14.36
N ASP A 58 -5.93 -17.48 14.09
CA ASP A 58 -4.51 -17.43 13.70
C ASP A 58 -4.29 -16.66 12.39
N ASP A 59 -5.24 -16.70 11.45
CA ASP A 59 -5.17 -15.94 10.20
C ASP A 59 -5.31 -14.44 10.51
N PHE A 60 -6.24 -14.05 11.39
CA PHE A 60 -6.38 -12.66 11.81
C PHE A 60 -5.16 -12.15 12.60
N VAL A 61 -4.60 -12.97 13.50
CA VAL A 61 -3.37 -12.61 14.24
C VAL A 61 -2.21 -12.39 13.26
N SER A 62 -2.08 -13.25 12.25
CA SER A 62 -1.05 -13.11 11.22
C SER A 62 -1.23 -11.84 10.40
N LEU A 63 -2.47 -11.55 9.95
CA LEU A 63 -2.82 -10.33 9.22
C LEU A 63 -2.51 -9.07 10.03
N ILE A 64 -3.00 -9.00 11.27
CA ILE A 64 -2.91 -7.77 12.07
C ILE A 64 -1.47 -7.46 12.48
N GLU A 65 -0.64 -8.48 12.70
CA GLU A 65 0.79 -8.30 12.97
C GLU A 65 1.57 -7.85 11.75
N GLY A 66 1.28 -8.39 10.56
CA GLY A 66 1.92 -7.92 9.34
C GLY A 66 1.44 -6.53 8.91
N PHE A 67 0.16 -6.20 9.08
CA PHE A 67 -0.33 -4.82 8.93
C PHE A 67 0.39 -3.88 9.90
N THR A 68 0.58 -4.28 11.16
CA THR A 68 1.37 -3.47 12.10
C THR A 68 2.80 -3.24 11.61
N CYS A 69 3.46 -4.25 11.02
CA CYS A 69 4.78 -4.10 10.42
C CYS A 69 4.77 -3.16 9.20
N HIS A 70 3.80 -3.32 8.30
CA HIS A 70 3.66 -2.51 7.09
C HIS A 70 3.43 -1.03 7.45
N GLU A 71 2.40 -0.74 8.24
CA GLU A 71 2.06 0.64 8.61
C GLU A 71 3.16 1.32 9.44
N ALA A 72 3.74 0.61 10.41
CA ALA A 72 4.84 1.17 11.18
C ALA A 72 6.10 1.39 10.32
N GLY A 73 6.26 0.61 9.24
CA GLY A 73 7.34 0.78 8.27
C GLY A 73 7.23 2.10 7.52
N HIS A 74 6.01 2.53 7.14
CA HIS A 74 5.79 3.87 6.60
C HIS A 74 6.26 4.96 7.55
N GLY A 75 6.02 4.80 8.86
CA GLY A 75 6.50 5.73 9.88
C GLY A 75 8.03 5.87 9.97
N ARG A 76 8.79 4.99 9.31
CA ARG A 76 10.26 5.03 9.26
C ARG A 76 10.83 5.36 7.89
N TYR A 77 10.30 4.75 6.83
CA TYR A 77 10.93 4.77 5.50
C TYR A 77 10.13 5.51 4.44
N THR A 78 8.99 6.09 4.79
CA THR A 78 8.13 6.86 3.89
C THR A 78 8.15 8.33 4.24
N ASP A 79 8.33 9.17 3.22
CA ASP A 79 8.19 10.62 3.35
C ASP A 79 6.80 11.07 2.87
N SER A 80 5.92 11.42 3.80
CA SER A 80 4.56 11.87 3.50
C SER A 80 4.48 13.23 2.80
N GLU A 81 5.52 14.06 2.90
CA GLU A 81 5.56 15.35 2.22
C GLU A 81 5.67 15.14 0.70
N VAL A 82 6.45 14.15 0.26
CA VAL A 82 6.58 13.79 -1.16
C VAL A 82 5.22 13.43 -1.78
N TYR A 83 4.38 12.67 -1.08
CA TYR A 83 3.02 12.35 -1.55
C TYR A 83 2.16 13.60 -1.70
N SER A 84 2.19 14.46 -0.68
CA SER A 84 1.40 15.69 -0.63
C SER A 84 1.83 16.64 -1.75
N ASP A 85 3.13 16.79 -1.96
CA ASP A 85 3.72 17.62 -3.00
C ASP A 85 3.44 17.09 -4.39
N ALA A 86 3.58 15.78 -4.62
CA ALA A 86 3.25 15.15 -5.90
C ALA A 86 1.77 15.36 -6.25
N PHE A 87 0.87 15.13 -5.29
CA PHE A 87 -0.57 15.34 -5.46
C PHE A 87 -0.88 16.80 -5.80
N ASN A 88 -0.36 17.74 -4.99
CA ASN A 88 -0.59 19.17 -5.18
C ASN A 88 0.03 19.69 -6.47
N SER A 89 1.19 19.16 -6.89
CA SER A 89 1.83 19.51 -8.15
C SER A 89 0.94 19.15 -9.33
N VAL A 90 0.32 17.96 -9.33
CA VAL A 90 -0.63 17.56 -10.40
C VAL A 90 -1.84 18.48 -10.43
N LEU A 91 -2.36 18.89 -9.26
CA LEU A 91 -3.47 19.83 -9.21
C LEU A 91 -3.08 21.20 -9.79
N LYS A 92 -1.94 21.76 -9.36
CA LYS A 92 -1.43 23.07 -9.83
C LYS A 92 -1.17 23.12 -11.33
N SER A 93 -0.71 22.02 -11.90
CA SER A 93 -0.40 21.92 -13.34
C SER A 93 -1.61 21.50 -14.19
N SER A 94 -2.77 21.24 -13.59
CA SER A 94 -3.96 20.80 -14.31
C SER A 94 -4.71 21.98 -14.92
N GLU A 95 -5.28 21.73 -16.10
CA GLU A 95 -6.19 22.66 -16.79
C GLU A 95 -7.34 23.12 -15.88
N GLY A 96 -7.65 24.41 -15.94
CA GLY A 96 -8.70 25.03 -15.13
C GLY A 96 -8.33 25.25 -13.65
N PHE A 97 -7.12 24.92 -13.19
CA PHE A 97 -6.70 25.24 -11.82
C PHE A 97 -6.63 26.75 -11.60
N THR A 98 -7.23 27.25 -10.52
CA THR A 98 -7.21 28.68 -10.19
C THR A 98 -6.30 28.99 -9.00
N ARG A 99 -6.50 28.31 -7.87
CA ARG A 99 -5.72 28.48 -6.64
C ARG A 99 -6.04 27.38 -5.62
N PHE A 100 -5.33 27.39 -4.49
CA PHE A 100 -5.80 26.75 -3.26
C PHE A 100 -6.54 27.78 -2.40
N ASP A 101 -7.61 27.35 -1.74
CA ASP A 101 -8.25 28.13 -0.66
C ASP A 101 -7.44 28.05 0.65
N ASP A 102 -7.88 28.78 1.67
CA ASP A 102 -7.22 28.82 2.99
C ASP A 102 -7.20 27.45 3.71
N GLY A 103 -8.05 26.52 3.28
CA GLY A 103 -8.10 25.14 3.77
C GLY A 103 -7.29 24.16 2.92
N MET A 104 -6.44 24.65 2.02
CA MET A 104 -5.66 23.83 1.07
C MET A 104 -6.52 22.99 0.12
N ASN A 105 -7.77 23.39 -0.15
CA ASN A 105 -8.59 22.78 -1.18
C ASN A 105 -8.33 23.45 -2.53
N ALA A 106 -8.07 22.67 -3.56
CA ALA A 106 -7.89 23.22 -4.90
C ALA A 106 -9.23 23.67 -5.51
N GLU A 107 -9.23 24.91 -5.98
CA GLU A 107 -10.29 25.53 -6.77
C GLU A 107 -9.99 25.38 -8.26
N PHE A 108 -11.05 25.17 -9.05
CA PHE A 108 -10.99 25.00 -10.49
C PHE A 108 -12.12 25.78 -11.16
N GLU A 109 -11.92 26.18 -12.42
CA GLU A 109 -12.92 26.87 -13.26
C GLU A 109 -14.21 26.04 -13.42
N SER A 110 -14.10 24.71 -13.49
CA SER A 110 -15.25 23.82 -13.53
C SER A 110 -15.10 22.59 -12.62
N LEU A 111 -16.25 22.02 -12.23
CA LEU A 111 -16.30 20.74 -11.51
C LEU A 111 -15.76 19.58 -12.36
N ALA A 112 -15.88 19.65 -13.69
CA ALA A 112 -15.39 18.62 -14.59
C ALA A 112 -13.85 18.56 -14.59
N GLU A 113 -13.19 19.71 -14.67
CA GLU A 113 -11.73 19.83 -14.58
C GLU A 113 -11.23 19.40 -13.20
N LYS A 114 -11.89 19.85 -12.12
CA LYS A 114 -11.58 19.40 -10.76
C LYS A 114 -11.59 17.88 -10.66
N ARG A 115 -12.64 17.22 -11.16
CA ARG A 115 -12.74 15.74 -11.11
C ARG A 115 -11.64 15.05 -11.91
N LYS A 116 -11.27 15.59 -13.08
CA LYS A 116 -10.19 15.06 -13.92
C LYS A 116 -8.83 15.22 -13.24
N ALA A 117 -8.55 16.39 -12.68
CA ALA A 117 -7.31 16.68 -11.96
C ALA A 117 -7.13 15.79 -10.73
N TYR A 118 -8.16 15.68 -9.88
CA TYR A 118 -8.13 14.82 -8.69
C TYR A 118 -8.00 13.33 -9.06
N SER A 119 -8.65 12.87 -10.14
CA SER A 119 -8.46 11.49 -10.61
C SER A 119 -7.03 11.21 -11.04
N ARG A 120 -6.38 12.16 -11.74
CA ARG A 120 -4.97 12.06 -12.13
C ARG A 120 -4.04 12.07 -10.92
N ALA A 121 -4.25 13.01 -9.99
CA ALA A 121 -3.45 13.13 -8.79
C ALA A 121 -3.54 11.87 -7.92
N LYS A 122 -4.75 11.33 -7.73
CA LYS A 122 -4.97 10.05 -7.01
C LYS A 122 -4.28 8.87 -7.67
N ARG A 123 -4.29 8.79 -9.01
CA ARG A 123 -3.60 7.72 -9.73
C ARG A 123 -2.10 7.82 -9.54
N LEU A 124 -1.52 9.01 -9.68
CA LEU A 124 -0.09 9.23 -9.44
C LEU A 124 0.27 8.78 -8.02
N THR A 125 -0.42 9.26 -6.98
CA THR A 125 -0.14 8.86 -5.60
C THR A 125 -0.36 7.37 -5.34
N GLY A 126 -1.26 6.72 -6.07
CA GLY A 126 -1.45 5.26 -6.00
C GLY A 126 -0.25 4.49 -6.54
N LEU A 127 0.35 4.98 -7.65
CA LEU A 127 1.60 4.41 -8.18
C LEU A 127 2.79 4.68 -7.27
N ILE A 128 2.90 5.89 -6.71
CA ILE A 128 3.91 6.20 -5.68
C ILE A 128 3.79 5.20 -4.54
N ASN A 129 2.57 4.97 -4.03
CA ASN A 129 2.33 4.00 -2.96
C ASN A 129 2.78 2.59 -3.31
N LEU A 130 2.46 2.14 -4.52
CA LEU A 130 2.83 0.81 -4.97
C LEU A 130 4.35 0.60 -4.97
N PHE A 131 5.14 1.59 -5.40
CA PHE A 131 6.60 1.51 -5.37
C PHE A 131 7.17 1.75 -3.98
N ASP A 132 6.60 2.68 -3.22
CA ASP A 132 7.04 3.02 -1.87
C ASP A 132 6.82 1.85 -0.90
N ASP A 133 5.71 1.11 -1.02
CA ASP A 133 5.47 -0.13 -0.29
C ASP A 133 6.60 -1.15 -0.52
N VAL A 134 7.11 -1.26 -1.75
CA VAL A 134 8.16 -2.23 -2.10
C VAL A 134 9.49 -1.81 -1.47
N GLN A 135 9.94 -0.57 -1.65
CA GLN A 135 11.20 -0.13 -1.04
C GLN A 135 11.13 -0.16 0.50
N MET A 136 9.98 0.21 1.05
CA MET A 136 9.74 0.24 2.49
C MET A 136 9.75 -1.19 3.05
N GLU A 137 8.97 -2.11 2.48
CA GLU A 137 8.89 -3.49 2.96
C GLU A 137 10.22 -4.24 2.79
N GLU A 138 11.00 -3.93 1.75
CA GLU A 138 12.34 -4.47 1.59
C GLU A 138 13.26 -4.04 2.74
N LYS A 139 13.31 -2.74 3.05
CA LYS A 139 14.11 -2.19 4.16
C LYS A 139 13.66 -2.73 5.51
N VAL A 140 12.34 -2.75 5.76
CA VAL A 140 11.77 -3.37 6.96
C VAL A 140 12.20 -4.84 7.05
N GLY A 141 12.13 -5.58 5.95
CA GLY A 141 12.49 -6.99 5.92
C GLY A 141 13.98 -7.26 6.14
N ASN A 142 14.84 -6.36 5.66
CA ASN A 142 16.29 -6.43 5.84
C ASN A 142 16.69 -6.12 7.29
N ASP A 143 16.09 -5.09 7.89
CA ASP A 143 16.39 -4.68 9.26
C ASP A 143 15.72 -5.59 10.31
N TYR A 144 14.57 -6.19 9.96
CA TYR A 144 13.73 -6.99 10.86
C TYR A 144 13.29 -8.31 10.20
N PRO A 145 14.09 -9.39 10.33
CA PRO A 145 13.77 -10.69 9.70
C PRO A 145 12.39 -11.26 10.09
N ASP A 146 11.92 -11.00 11.31
CA ASP A 146 10.59 -11.40 11.75
C ASP A 146 9.48 -10.60 11.07
N ALA A 147 9.71 -9.32 10.78
CA ALA A 147 8.78 -8.50 10.00
C ALA A 147 8.70 -9.02 8.56
N LYS A 148 9.82 -9.41 7.94
CA LYS A 148 9.84 -10.03 6.61
C LYS A 148 8.87 -11.22 6.53
N ARG A 149 8.91 -12.11 7.53
CA ARG A 149 8.02 -13.28 7.60
C ARG A 149 6.55 -12.88 7.77
N ARG A 150 6.25 -11.89 8.63
CA ARG A 150 4.89 -11.40 8.87
C ARG A 150 4.27 -10.71 7.64
N LEU A 151 5.06 -9.89 6.94
CA LEU A 151 4.66 -9.23 5.70
C LEU A 151 4.32 -10.26 4.61
N ALA A 152 5.19 -11.27 4.42
CA ALA A 152 4.93 -12.35 3.47
C ALA A 152 3.66 -13.17 3.81
N ALA A 153 3.43 -13.46 5.10
CA ALA A 153 2.22 -14.16 5.55
C ALA A 153 0.95 -13.33 5.31
N THR A 154 1.01 -12.02 5.60
CA THR A 154 -0.11 -11.09 5.36
C THR A 154 -0.45 -10.99 3.89
N TYR A 155 0.57 -10.87 3.03
CA TYR A 155 0.37 -10.88 1.58
C TYR A 155 -0.33 -12.17 1.11
N ALA A 156 0.12 -13.35 1.56
CA ALA A 156 -0.50 -14.62 1.19
C ALA A 156 -1.97 -14.70 1.63
N LEU A 157 -2.30 -14.25 2.85
CA LEU A 157 -3.67 -14.23 3.35
C LEU A 157 -4.55 -13.25 2.56
N MET A 158 -4.03 -12.07 2.21
CA MET A 158 -4.74 -11.08 1.42
C MET A 158 -5.03 -11.57 -0.01
N VAL A 159 -4.05 -12.24 -0.64
CA VAL A 159 -4.24 -12.89 -1.94
C VAL A 159 -5.31 -13.97 -1.85
N LYS A 160 -5.20 -14.89 -0.88
CA LYS A 160 -6.18 -15.98 -0.67
C LYS A 160 -7.59 -15.45 -0.46
N ALA A 161 -7.74 -14.30 0.19
CA ALA A 161 -9.02 -13.63 0.41
C ALA A 161 -9.56 -12.86 -0.81
N GLY A 162 -8.89 -12.92 -1.96
CA GLY A 162 -9.28 -12.20 -3.17
C GLY A 162 -9.15 -10.67 -3.05
N ARG A 163 -8.28 -10.20 -2.15
CA ARG A 163 -8.06 -8.75 -1.92
C ARG A 163 -6.91 -8.19 -2.74
N MET A 164 -6.12 -9.05 -3.40
CA MET A 164 -4.91 -8.67 -4.12
C MET A 164 -4.96 -8.94 -5.63
N THR A 165 -6.05 -9.51 -6.13
CA THR A 165 -6.19 -9.85 -7.55
C THR A 165 -7.62 -9.57 -8.00
N PRO A 166 -7.85 -9.13 -9.25
CA PRO A 166 -9.19 -9.03 -9.80
C PRO A 166 -9.79 -10.43 -10.03
N ASP A 167 -11.12 -10.50 -10.16
CA ASP A 167 -11.79 -11.69 -10.66
C ASP A 167 -11.49 -11.87 -12.16
N ILE A 168 -10.68 -12.89 -12.48
CA ILE A 168 -10.26 -13.20 -13.86
C ILE A 168 -11.26 -14.08 -14.61
N SER A 169 -12.35 -14.53 -13.97
CA SER A 169 -13.41 -15.29 -14.64
C SER A 169 -14.23 -14.43 -15.60
N SER A 170 -14.14 -13.11 -15.46
CA SER A 170 -14.73 -12.12 -16.35
C SER A 170 -13.64 -11.24 -16.99
N ARG A 171 -13.95 -10.62 -18.12
CA ARG A 171 -13.00 -9.71 -18.78
C ARG A 171 -12.78 -8.50 -17.85
N PRO A 172 -11.53 -8.07 -17.59
CA PRO A 172 -11.27 -6.94 -16.71
C PRO A 172 -11.94 -5.69 -17.27
N GLU A 173 -12.86 -5.12 -16.50
CA GLU A 173 -13.63 -3.93 -16.88
C GLU A 173 -12.74 -2.68 -16.99
N ASN A 174 -11.61 -2.67 -16.28
CA ASN A 174 -10.66 -1.56 -16.24
C ASN A 174 -9.21 -2.07 -16.48
N PRO A 175 -8.65 -1.88 -17.70
CA PRO A 175 -7.31 -2.36 -18.03
C PRO A 175 -6.19 -1.68 -17.23
N VAL A 176 -6.39 -0.42 -16.81
CA VAL A 176 -5.39 0.30 -15.99
C VAL A 176 -5.28 -0.35 -14.61
N LEU A 177 -6.43 -0.59 -13.97
CA LEU A 177 -6.46 -1.26 -12.68
C LEU A 177 -5.88 -2.68 -12.77
N PHE A 178 -6.12 -3.39 -13.87
CA PHE A 178 -5.52 -4.70 -14.09
C PHE A 178 -3.98 -4.65 -14.16
N ILE A 179 -3.41 -3.66 -14.85
CA ILE A 179 -1.96 -3.43 -14.89
C ILE A 179 -1.42 -3.11 -13.50
N GLU A 180 -2.09 -2.24 -12.73
CA GLU A 180 -1.71 -1.93 -11.34
C GLU A 180 -1.70 -3.18 -10.46
N TRP A 181 -2.70 -4.06 -10.56
CA TRP A 181 -2.70 -5.35 -9.87
C TRP A 181 -1.55 -6.26 -10.31
N TYR A 182 -1.25 -6.30 -11.61
CA TYR A 182 -0.13 -7.08 -12.12
C TYR A 182 1.21 -6.57 -11.61
N LEU A 183 1.40 -5.25 -11.59
CA LEU A 183 2.60 -4.61 -11.04
C LEU A 183 2.75 -4.93 -9.55
N LEU A 184 1.69 -4.72 -8.76
CA LEU A 184 1.67 -4.97 -7.32
C LEU A 184 2.11 -6.39 -6.98
N ASN A 185 1.49 -7.40 -7.61
CA ASN A 185 1.82 -8.80 -7.32
C ASN A 185 3.18 -9.21 -7.86
N SER A 186 3.56 -8.71 -9.04
CA SER A 186 4.87 -9.01 -9.63
C SER A 186 6.01 -8.47 -8.77
N LEU A 187 5.89 -7.24 -8.26
CA LEU A 187 6.90 -6.66 -7.37
C LEU A 187 6.99 -7.44 -6.06
N ARG A 188 5.86 -7.79 -5.44
CA ARG A 188 5.87 -8.59 -4.20
C ARG A 188 6.52 -9.96 -4.40
N VAL A 189 6.23 -10.65 -5.50
CA VAL A 189 6.79 -11.98 -5.78
C VAL A 189 8.27 -11.91 -6.22
N LYS A 190 8.58 -11.04 -7.19
CA LYS A 190 9.91 -10.98 -7.83
C LYS A 190 10.94 -10.19 -7.01
N VAL A 191 10.52 -9.10 -6.35
CA VAL A 191 11.40 -8.22 -5.57
C VAL A 191 11.41 -8.63 -4.10
N LEU A 192 10.24 -8.64 -3.45
CA LEU A 192 10.16 -8.92 -2.00
C LEU A 192 10.24 -10.40 -1.65
N GLN A 193 10.23 -11.29 -2.65
CA GLN A 193 10.23 -12.75 -2.49
C GLN A 193 9.05 -13.25 -1.64
N GLN A 194 7.92 -12.55 -1.70
CA GLN A 194 6.69 -12.92 -1.02
C GLN A 194 5.88 -13.86 -1.93
N ALA A 195 5.87 -15.16 -1.62
CA ALA A 195 5.28 -16.17 -2.50
C ALA A 195 3.75 -16.05 -2.71
N GLY A 196 3.03 -15.38 -1.79
CA GLY A 196 1.59 -15.24 -1.85
C GLY A 196 0.82 -16.57 -1.72
N HIS A 197 -0.37 -16.63 -2.32
CA HIS A 197 -1.20 -17.85 -2.42
C HIS A 197 -1.25 -18.31 -3.88
N LYS A 198 -0.50 -19.38 -4.19
CA LYS A 198 -0.21 -19.82 -5.56
C LYS A 198 -1.46 -20.20 -6.35
N GLU A 199 -2.42 -20.85 -5.72
CA GLU A 199 -3.67 -21.28 -6.34
C GLU A 199 -4.51 -20.10 -6.85
N THR A 200 -4.28 -18.90 -6.31
CA THR A 200 -4.88 -17.64 -6.78
C THR A 200 -3.96 -16.88 -7.72
N LEU A 201 -2.65 -16.82 -7.44
CA LEU A 201 -1.70 -16.03 -8.21
C LEU A 201 -1.33 -16.67 -9.55
N ASP A 202 -1.13 -17.97 -9.61
CA ASP A 202 -0.67 -18.63 -10.84
C ASP A 202 -1.68 -18.42 -11.98
N PRO A 203 -3.01 -18.66 -11.79
CA PRO A 203 -4.00 -18.34 -12.81
C PRO A 203 -4.05 -16.85 -13.19
N PHE A 204 -3.85 -15.95 -12.21
CA PHE A 204 -3.83 -14.52 -12.44
C PHE A 204 -2.63 -14.10 -13.31
N PHE A 205 -1.43 -14.60 -13.01
CA PHE A 205 -0.22 -14.31 -13.79
C PHE A 205 -0.31 -14.93 -15.20
N ASP A 206 -0.80 -16.15 -15.34
CA ASP A 206 -1.03 -16.77 -16.65
C ASP A 206 -2.00 -15.95 -17.52
N TYR A 207 -3.05 -15.41 -16.90
CA TYR A 207 -4.01 -14.53 -17.59
C TYR A 207 -3.37 -13.18 -17.94
N ALA A 208 -2.61 -12.59 -17.01
CA ALA A 208 -1.92 -11.33 -17.23
C ALA A 208 -0.90 -11.41 -18.36
N GLN A 209 -0.10 -12.49 -18.43
CA GLN A 209 0.85 -12.72 -19.52
C GLN A 209 0.17 -12.73 -20.89
N LYS A 210 -1.03 -13.34 -21.00
CA LYS A 210 -1.79 -13.39 -22.26
C LYS A 210 -2.31 -12.01 -22.66
N ILE A 211 -2.86 -11.25 -21.72
CA ILE A 211 -3.46 -9.94 -22.02
C ILE A 211 -2.40 -8.86 -22.26
N LEU A 212 -1.35 -8.86 -21.45
CA LEU A 212 -0.30 -7.85 -21.48
C LEU A 212 0.82 -8.18 -22.48
N SER A 213 0.78 -9.34 -23.17
CA SER A 213 1.82 -9.74 -24.13
C SER A 213 2.29 -8.63 -25.08
N PRO A 214 1.42 -7.75 -25.62
CA PRO A 214 1.88 -6.68 -26.52
C PRO A 214 2.75 -5.60 -25.86
N VAL A 215 2.69 -5.46 -24.52
CA VAL A 215 3.32 -4.40 -23.73
C VAL A 215 4.13 -4.95 -22.55
N ILE A 216 4.32 -6.27 -22.47
CA ILE A 216 4.88 -6.91 -21.28
C ILE A 216 6.34 -6.50 -21.04
N SER A 217 7.11 -6.26 -22.10
CA SER A 217 8.48 -5.73 -22.00
C SER A 217 8.54 -4.40 -21.28
N ASP A 218 7.63 -3.50 -21.63
CA ASP A 218 7.57 -2.14 -21.09
C ASP A 218 7.14 -2.18 -19.62
N VAL A 219 6.22 -3.08 -19.28
CA VAL A 219 5.79 -3.33 -17.90
C VAL A 219 6.92 -4.00 -17.09
N GLU A 220 7.74 -4.84 -17.70
CA GLU A 220 8.86 -5.49 -17.02
C GLU A 220 10.04 -4.55 -16.76
N GLU A 221 10.27 -3.55 -17.62
CA GLU A 221 11.27 -2.50 -17.39
C GLU A 221 10.97 -1.72 -16.10
N ILE A 222 9.69 -1.43 -15.83
CA ILE A 222 9.24 -0.79 -14.57
C ILE A 222 9.69 -1.61 -13.34
N PHE A 223 9.77 -2.95 -13.44
CA PHE A 223 10.25 -3.77 -12.32
C PHE A 223 11.73 -3.56 -12.03
N HIS A 224 12.53 -3.35 -13.07
CA HIS A 224 13.95 -3.06 -12.90
C HIS A 224 14.15 -1.69 -12.24
N ASP A 225 13.39 -0.69 -12.67
CA ASP A 225 13.49 0.66 -12.12
C ASP A 225 12.96 0.73 -10.69
N ALA A 226 11.93 -0.04 -10.36
CA ALA A 226 11.40 -0.14 -9.00
C ALA A 226 12.45 -0.69 -8.00
N LEU A 227 13.35 -1.58 -8.44
CA LEU A 227 14.49 -2.05 -7.63
C LEU A 227 15.51 -0.94 -7.32
N GLY A 228 15.56 0.10 -8.16
CA GLY A 228 16.43 1.26 -7.96
C GLY A 228 15.85 2.33 -7.05
N CYS A 229 14.60 2.18 -6.59
CA CYS A 229 13.95 3.16 -5.74
C CYS A 229 14.44 3.06 -4.29
N GLU A 230 15.40 3.90 -3.92
CA GLU A 230 15.98 3.90 -2.57
C GLU A 230 15.18 4.73 -1.54
N ASN A 231 14.14 5.47 -1.94
CA ASN A 231 13.33 6.32 -1.06
C ASN A 231 12.07 6.81 -1.80
N THR A 232 11.16 7.46 -1.07
CA THR A 232 9.89 7.95 -1.59
C THR A 232 10.04 8.94 -2.75
N GLN A 233 11.11 9.75 -2.80
CA GLN A 233 11.38 10.65 -3.94
C GLN A 233 11.73 9.89 -5.22
N GLY A 234 12.48 8.79 -5.10
CA GLY A 234 12.74 7.85 -6.20
C GLY A 234 11.45 7.21 -6.71
N CYS A 235 10.58 6.76 -5.80
CA CYS A 235 9.26 6.23 -6.14
C CYS A 235 8.37 7.25 -6.85
N GLU A 236 8.42 8.51 -6.41
CA GLU A 236 7.72 9.63 -7.06
C GLU A 236 8.22 9.89 -8.48
N SER A 237 9.53 9.82 -8.69
CA SER A 237 10.13 9.99 -10.01
C SER A 237 9.74 8.87 -10.97
N LEU A 238 9.69 7.62 -10.49
CA LEU A 238 9.28 6.46 -11.27
C LEU A 238 7.78 6.48 -11.62
N ALA A 239 6.94 7.04 -10.75
CA ALA A 239 5.50 7.07 -10.95
C ALA A 239 5.01 8.08 -12.01
N ARG A 240 5.88 8.99 -12.48
CA ARG A 240 5.55 10.05 -13.45
C ARG A 240 5.71 9.62 -14.89
#